data_AF-A0A3T0L0T2-F1
#
_entry.id   AF-A0A3T0L0T2-F1
#
_cell.length_a   1.000
_cell.length_b   1.000
_cell.length_c   1.000
_cell.angle_alpha   90.00
_cell.angle_beta   90.00
_cell.angle_gamma   90.00
#
_symmetry.space_group_name_H-M   'P 1'
#
loop_
_entity.id
_entity.type
_entity.pdbx_description
1 polymer ?
#
loop_
_entity_poly.entity_id
_entity_poly.type
_entity_poly.pdbx_seq_one_letter_code
_entity_poly.pdbx_strand_id
1 'polypeptide(L)'
;MDLLKQLKDIKPNAHIIDYQFYIFVICCIIAVMLVLYLIYKFFKKKKPNPYLLKLQNLDFGDSKKTAYEFCEYARYFLNDENRKIYEELAKELEKYKYKPKVEKLDEQTKQKIKQFIEDIAQ
;
A
#
# COMPACT_ATOMS: atom_id res chain seq x y z
N MET A 1 -69.60 -25.19 37.64
CA MET A 1 -68.67 -24.14 38.15
C MET A 1 -67.24 -24.67 38.33
N ASP A 2 -67.05 -25.96 38.61
CA ASP A 2 -65.71 -26.61 38.73
C ASP A 2 -64.87 -26.68 37.45
N LEU A 3 -65.49 -26.97 36.30
CA LEU A 3 -64.77 -27.15 35.02
C LEU A 3 -64.01 -25.89 34.56
N LEU A 4 -64.55 -24.71 34.84
CA LEU A 4 -63.88 -23.43 34.56
C LEU A 4 -62.68 -23.18 35.46
N LYS A 5 -62.67 -23.78 36.66
CA LYS A 5 -61.58 -23.66 37.64
C LYS A 5 -60.40 -24.54 37.24
N GLN A 6 -60.66 -25.73 36.70
CA GLN A 6 -59.63 -26.63 36.14
C GLN A 6 -58.99 -26.09 34.85
N LEU A 7 -59.76 -25.44 33.98
CA LEU A 7 -59.23 -24.83 32.75
C LEU A 7 -58.30 -23.62 33.02
N LYS A 8 -58.48 -22.96 34.17
CA LYS A 8 -57.69 -21.79 34.56
C LYS A 8 -56.37 -22.16 35.24
N ASP A 9 -56.13 -23.45 35.49
CA ASP A 9 -54.90 -23.98 36.07
C ASP A 9 -53.88 -24.36 34.97
N ILE A 10 -53.71 -23.47 33.99
CA ILE A 10 -52.60 -23.58 33.04
C ILE A 10 -51.36 -22.96 33.70
N LYS A 11 -50.30 -23.76 33.81
CA LYS A 11 -49.03 -23.34 34.39
C LYS A 11 -48.57 -22.03 33.74
N PRO A 12 -48.25 -20.98 34.51
CA PRO A 12 -47.76 -19.74 33.92
C PRO A 12 -46.51 -20.01 33.09
N ASN A 13 -46.38 -19.35 31.95
CA ASN A 13 -45.22 -19.51 31.07
C ASN A 13 -43.94 -19.32 31.89
N ALA A 14 -43.16 -20.39 32.02
CA ALA A 14 -41.84 -20.32 32.63
C ALA A 14 -40.97 -19.45 31.71
N HIS A 15 -40.46 -18.35 32.25
CA HIS A 15 -39.55 -17.47 31.51
C HIS A 15 -38.20 -18.17 31.38
N ILE A 16 -38.03 -18.95 30.32
CA ILE A 16 -36.75 -19.59 29.99
C ILE A 16 -35.85 -18.51 29.38
N ILE A 17 -34.72 -18.26 30.02
CA ILE A 17 -33.72 -17.32 29.50
C ILE A 17 -32.86 -18.09 28.50
N ASP A 18 -33.00 -17.78 27.21
CA ASP A 18 -32.25 -18.43 26.14
C ASP A 18 -30.83 -17.86 25.98
N TYR A 19 -29.92 -18.26 26.86
CA TYR A 19 -28.52 -17.81 26.83
C TYR A 19 -27.79 -18.09 25.52
N GLN A 20 -28.20 -19.13 24.78
CA GLN A 20 -27.62 -19.49 23.48
C GLN A 20 -27.73 -18.36 22.45
N PHE A 21 -28.88 -17.66 22.43
CA PHE A 21 -29.10 -16.53 21.54
C PHE A 21 -28.22 -15.34 21.92
N TYR A 22 -28.09 -15.03 23.21
CA TYR A 22 -27.23 -13.95 23.68
C TYR A 22 -25.75 -14.21 23.39
N ILE A 23 -25.28 -15.44 23.56
CA ILE A 23 -23.91 -15.84 23.21
C ILE A 23 -23.67 -15.67 21.71
N PHE A 24 -24.63 -16.07 20.88
CA PHE A 24 -24.54 -15.89 19.43
C PHE A 24 -24.41 -14.40 19.04
N VAL A 25 -25.23 -13.53 19.64
CA VAL A 25 -25.17 -12.08 19.39
C VAL A 25 -23.82 -11.49 19.79
N ILE A 26 -23.28 -11.87 20.95
CA ILE A 26 -21.96 -11.42 21.42
C ILE A 26 -20.86 -11.90 20.46
N CYS A 27 -20.91 -13.14 20.00
CA CYS A 27 -19.97 -13.68 19.01
C CYS A 27 -20.04 -12.91 17.69
N CYS A 28 -21.23 -12.55 17.21
CA CYS A 28 -21.38 -11.73 16.01
C CYS A 28 -20.74 -10.35 16.19
N ILE A 29 -20.92 -9.70 17.34
CA ILE A 29 -20.31 -8.40 17.65
C ILE A 29 -18.77 -8.51 17.63
N ILE A 30 -18.21 -9.54 18.28
CA ILE A 30 -16.76 -9.77 18.30
C ILE A 30 -16.23 -10.02 16.88
N ALA A 31 -16.93 -10.84 16.08
CA ALA A 31 -16.56 -11.11 14.70
C ALA A 31 -16.54 -9.83 13.85
N VAL A 32 -17.55 -8.96 13.99
CA VAL A 32 -17.61 -7.67 13.30
C VAL A 32 -16.44 -6.77 13.73
N MET A 33 -16.12 -6.70 15.02
CA MET A 33 -14.97 -5.93 15.50
C MET A 33 -13.65 -6.44 14.92
N LEU A 34 -13.47 -7.77 14.82
CA LEU A 34 -12.27 -8.36 14.21
C LEU A 34 -12.17 -8.04 12.73
N VAL A 35 -13.28 -8.13 11.99
CA VAL A 35 -13.32 -7.77 10.56
C VAL A 35 -12.98 -6.29 10.38
N LEU A 36 -13.56 -5.38 11.17
CA LEU A 36 -13.24 -3.95 11.13
C LEU A 36 -11.76 -3.69 11.44
N TYR A 37 -11.20 -4.38 12.44
CA TYR A 37 -9.78 -4.27 12.78
C TYR A 37 -8.88 -4.75 11.65
N LEU A 38 -9.21 -5.87 11.00
CA LEU A 38 -8.46 -6.37 9.85
C LEU A 38 -8.56 -5.39 8.68
N ILE A 39 -9.75 -4.88 8.35
CA ILE A 39 -9.93 -3.85 7.33
C ILE A 39 -9.06 -2.64 7.65
N TYR A 40 -9.11 -2.11 8.87
CA TYR A 40 -8.28 -0.97 9.28
C TYR A 40 -6.77 -1.26 9.14
N LYS A 41 -6.32 -2.46 9.51
CA LYS A 41 -4.93 -2.89 9.37
C LYS A 41 -4.49 -2.98 7.91
N PHE A 42 -5.33 -3.52 7.03
CA PHE A 42 -5.04 -3.65 5.60
C PHE A 42 -5.16 -2.32 4.85
N PHE A 43 -6.05 -1.42 5.28
CA PHE A 43 -6.26 -0.10 4.66
C PHE A 43 -5.29 0.99 5.12
N LYS A 44 -4.39 0.70 6.08
CA LYS A 44 -3.23 1.56 6.34
C LYS A 44 -2.31 1.57 5.12
N LYS A 45 -2.58 2.48 4.19
CA LYS A 45 -1.74 2.74 3.01
C LYS A 45 -0.31 2.99 3.50
N LYS A 46 0.64 2.18 3.02
CA LYS A 46 2.07 2.45 3.21
C LYS A 46 2.32 3.84 2.61
N LYS A 47 2.89 4.76 3.40
CA LYS A 47 3.26 6.08 2.88
C LYS A 47 4.22 5.87 1.70
N PRO A 48 4.03 6.56 0.56
CA PRO A 48 4.95 6.45 -0.55
C PRO A 48 6.36 6.83 -0.06
N ASN A 49 7.36 6.07 -0.50
CA ASN A 49 8.74 6.32 -0.10
C ASN A 49 9.15 7.73 -0.60
N PRO A 50 9.63 8.64 0.27
CA PRO A 50 9.99 10.00 -0.14
C PRO A 50 11.04 10.03 -1.27
N TYR A 51 11.88 9.01 -1.39
CA TYR A 51 12.86 8.91 -2.48
C TYR A 51 12.22 8.61 -3.84
N LEU A 52 11.09 7.88 -3.88
CA LEU A 52 10.35 7.60 -5.11
C LEU A 52 9.72 8.89 -5.68
N LEU A 53 9.16 9.71 -4.79
CA LEU A 53 8.62 11.03 -5.14
C LEU A 53 9.71 11.94 -5.73
N LYS A 54 10.93 11.91 -5.19
CA LYS A 54 12.05 12.66 -5.75
C LYS A 54 12.48 12.14 -7.12
N LEU A 55 12.49 10.82 -7.30
CA LEU A 55 12.81 10.18 -8.58
C LEU A 55 11.77 10.53 -9.67
N GLN A 56 10.49 10.61 -9.32
CA GLN A 56 9.41 10.99 -10.24
C GLN A 56 9.43 12.48 -10.63
N ASN A 57 9.91 13.35 -9.74
CA ASN A 57 9.95 14.80 -9.95
C ASN A 57 11.32 15.31 -10.42
N LEU A 58 12.10 14.48 -11.11
CA LEU A 58 13.40 14.87 -11.64
C LEU A 58 13.24 16.02 -12.66
N ASP A 59 14.05 17.06 -12.48
CA ASP A 59 14.15 18.16 -13.44
C ASP A 59 15.11 17.79 -14.57
N PHE A 60 14.58 17.52 -15.76
CA PHE A 60 15.35 17.21 -16.97
C PHE A 60 15.95 18.45 -17.65
N GLY A 61 15.75 19.65 -17.09
CA GLY A 61 16.35 20.89 -17.56
C GLY A 61 17.85 20.99 -17.25
N ASP A 62 18.30 20.36 -16.15
CA ASP A 62 19.72 20.28 -15.76
C ASP A 62 20.22 18.84 -15.81
N SER A 63 20.80 18.48 -16.96
CA SER A 63 21.35 17.15 -17.23
C SER A 63 22.31 16.63 -16.16
N LYS A 64 23.09 17.52 -15.54
CA LYS A 64 24.07 17.12 -14.51
C LYS A 64 23.35 16.76 -13.23
N LYS A 65 22.44 17.62 -12.80
CA LYS A 65 21.64 17.42 -11.60
C LYS A 65 20.77 16.16 -11.72
N THR A 66 20.10 15.96 -12.86
CA THR A 66 19.32 14.74 -13.13
C THR A 66 20.19 13.49 -12.99
N ALA A 67 21.40 13.49 -13.56
CA ALA A 67 22.30 12.33 -13.51
C ALA A 67 22.77 12.00 -12.08
N TYR A 68 23.02 13.03 -11.25
CA TYR A 68 23.34 12.83 -9.84
C TYR A 68 22.16 12.29 -9.04
N GLU A 69 21.01 12.97 -9.13
CA GLU A 69 19.80 12.61 -8.37
C GLU A 69 19.27 11.23 -8.78
N PHE A 70 19.28 10.90 -10.07
CA PHE A 70 18.90 9.56 -10.55
C PHE A 70 19.82 8.48 -9.96
N CYS A 71 21.15 8.61 -10.11
CA CYS A 71 22.08 7.63 -9.57
C CYS A 71 22.03 7.51 -8.04
N GLU A 72 21.68 8.59 -7.33
CA GLU A 72 21.58 8.56 -5.87
C GLU A 72 20.30 7.85 -5.44
N TYR A 73 19.15 8.24 -5.99
CA TYR A 73 17.86 7.75 -5.54
C TYR A 73 17.48 6.38 -6.11
N ALA A 74 17.87 6.07 -7.36
CA ALA A 74 17.61 4.77 -7.99
C ALA A 74 18.24 3.60 -7.22
N ARG A 75 19.38 3.83 -6.53
CA ARG A 75 20.08 2.78 -5.76
C ARG A 75 19.26 2.19 -4.62
N TYR A 76 18.30 2.95 -4.09
CA TYR A 76 17.43 2.49 -3.00
C TYR A 76 16.33 1.53 -3.45
N PHE A 77 16.14 1.37 -4.76
CA PHE A 77 15.07 0.57 -5.35
C PHE A 77 15.61 -0.56 -6.25
N LEU A 78 16.88 -0.92 -6.08
CA LEU A 78 17.50 -1.99 -6.87
C LEU A 78 17.06 -3.37 -6.39
N ASN A 79 16.67 -4.20 -7.36
CA ASN A 79 16.33 -5.62 -7.29
C ASN A 79 17.23 -6.37 -8.29
N ASP A 80 17.28 -7.71 -8.22
CA ASP A 80 18.14 -8.51 -9.09
C ASP A 80 17.84 -8.34 -10.60
N GLU A 81 16.58 -8.03 -10.95
CA GLU A 81 16.15 -7.81 -12.34
C GLU A 81 16.55 -6.42 -12.88
N ASN A 82 16.31 -5.37 -12.09
CA ASN A 82 16.52 -3.99 -12.55
C ASN A 82 17.98 -3.51 -12.37
N ARG A 83 18.81 -4.27 -11.64
CA ARG A 83 20.21 -3.91 -11.38
C ARG A 83 21.03 -3.74 -12.64
N LYS A 84 20.86 -4.64 -13.62
CA LYS A 84 21.58 -4.58 -14.90
C LYS A 84 21.22 -3.32 -15.68
N ILE A 85 19.92 -3.02 -15.75
CA ILE A 85 19.38 -1.83 -16.42
C ILE A 85 19.91 -0.55 -15.75
N TYR A 86 19.92 -0.53 -14.42
CA TYR A 86 20.49 0.59 -13.66
C TYR A 86 21.98 0.78 -13.92
N GLU A 87 22.79 -0.29 -13.94
CA GLU A 87 24.23 -0.20 -14.18
C GLU A 87 24.55 0.32 -15.58
N GLU A 88 23.78 -0.09 -16.59
CA GLU A 88 23.88 0.46 -17.95
C GLU A 88 23.53 1.95 -18.00
N LEU A 89 22.40 2.34 -17.39
CA LEU A 89 21.98 3.73 -17.29
C LEU A 89 22.98 4.59 -16.51
N ALA A 90 23.53 4.07 -15.40
CA ALA A 90 24.50 4.77 -14.60
C ALA A 90 25.78 5.05 -15.40
N LYS A 91 26.27 4.06 -16.17
CA LYS A 91 27.41 4.24 -17.09
C LYS A 91 27.10 5.27 -18.18
N GLU A 92 25.91 5.22 -18.79
CA GLU A 92 25.49 6.25 -19.74
C GLU A 92 25.44 7.64 -19.10
N LEU A 93 25.04 7.73 -17.83
CA LEU A 93 24.88 8.99 -17.11
C LEU A 93 26.19 9.59 -16.57
N GLU A 94 27.25 8.78 -16.41
CA GLU A 94 28.58 9.27 -16.01
C GLU A 94 29.12 10.35 -16.94
N LYS A 95 28.83 10.26 -18.25
CA LYS A 95 29.28 11.26 -19.24
C LYS A 95 28.71 12.66 -18.97
N TYR A 96 27.61 12.76 -18.23
CA TYR A 96 26.97 14.04 -17.87
C TYR A 96 27.37 14.52 -16.47
N LYS A 97 27.85 13.65 -15.57
CA LYS A 97 28.27 14.03 -14.21
C LYS A 97 29.54 14.86 -14.16
N TYR A 98 30.53 14.49 -14.99
CA TYR A 98 31.90 15.01 -14.86
C TYR A 98 32.27 16.09 -15.87
N LYS A 99 31.40 16.39 -16.85
CA LYS A 99 31.66 17.46 -17.82
C LYS A 99 31.31 18.85 -17.24
N PRO A 100 32.17 19.87 -17.44
CA PRO A 100 31.90 21.23 -16.96
C PRO A 100 30.81 21.96 -17.79
N LYS A 101 30.71 21.69 -19.09
CA LYS A 101 29.57 22.04 -19.93
C LYS A 101 28.86 20.75 -20.32
N VAL A 102 27.59 20.64 -19.95
CA VAL A 102 26.79 19.44 -20.16
C VAL A 102 25.75 19.75 -21.23
N GLU A 103 25.75 18.94 -22.29
CA GLU A 103 24.71 19.00 -23.31
C GLU A 103 23.37 18.55 -22.72
N LYS A 104 22.26 18.89 -23.39
CA LYS A 104 20.96 18.38 -23.00
C LYS A 104 20.99 16.85 -23.03
N LEU A 105 20.40 16.23 -22.01
CA LEU A 105 20.19 14.79 -21.98
C LEU A 105 19.51 14.36 -23.28
N ASP A 106 20.09 13.33 -23.90
CA ASP A 106 19.48 12.71 -25.07
C ASP A 106 18.06 12.22 -24.73
N GLU A 107 17.13 12.40 -25.67
CA GLU A 107 15.74 12.03 -25.46
C GLU A 107 15.58 10.52 -25.20
N GLN A 108 16.46 9.67 -25.76
CA GLN A 108 16.44 8.24 -25.47
C GLN A 108 16.83 7.97 -24.01
N THR A 109 17.87 8.63 -23.50
CA THR A 109 18.28 8.50 -22.09
C THR A 109 17.16 8.97 -21.16
N LYS A 110 16.45 10.06 -21.49
CA LYS A 110 15.29 10.51 -20.71
C LYS A 110 14.16 9.49 -20.69
N GLN A 111 13.86 8.86 -21.83
CA GLN A 111 12.82 7.83 -21.91
C GLN A 111 13.20 6.60 -21.08
N LYS A 112 14.44 6.12 -21.18
CA LYS A 112 14.91 4.98 -20.36
C LYS A 112 14.84 5.27 -18.86
N ILE A 113 15.19 6.49 -18.43
CA ILE A 113 15.04 6.93 -17.03
C ILE A 113 13.57 6.87 -16.60
N LYS A 114 12.66 7.39 -17.42
CA LYS A 114 11.21 7.37 -17.11
C LYS A 114 10.67 5.94 -16.99
N GLN A 115 11.02 5.06 -17.93
CA GLN A 115 10.63 3.65 -17.88
C GLN A 115 11.12 2.97 -16.59
N PHE A 116 12.39 3.19 -16.23
CA PHE A 116 12.94 2.65 -14.99
C PHE A 116 12.20 3.15 -13.74
N ILE A 117 11.77 4.41 -13.73
CA ILE A 117 10.97 4.98 -12.63
C ILE A 117 9.57 4.37 -12.58
N GLU A 118 8.93 4.15 -13.72
CA GLU A 118 7.61 3.51 -13.83
C GLU A 118 7.66 2.07 -13.31
N ASP A 119 8.67 1.29 -13.71
CA ASP A 119 8.86 -0.09 -13.28
C ASP A 119 9.04 -0.21 -11.75
N ILE A 120 9.67 0.78 -11.13
CA ILE A 120 9.86 0.83 -9.66
C ILE A 120 8.59 1.30 -8.93
N ALA A 121 7.76 2.12 -9.58
CA ALA A 121 6.57 2.70 -8.99
C ALA A 121 5.35 1.76 -9.04
N GLN A 122 5.42 0.67 -9.79
CA GLN A 122 4.40 -0.37 -9.93
C GLN A 122 4.34 -1.32 -8.72
#